data_AF-A0A951DFT1-F1
#
_entry.id   AF-A0A951DFT1-F1
#
_cell.length_a   1.000
_cell.length_b   1.000
_cell.length_c   1.000
_cell.angle_alpha   90.00
_cell.angle_beta   90.00
_cell.angle_gamma   90.00
#
_symmetry.space_group_name_H-M   'P 1'
#
loop_
_entity.id
_entity.type
_entity.pdbx_description
1 polymer ?
#
loop_
_entity_poly.entity_id
_entity_poly.type
_entity_poly.pdbx_seq_one_letter_code
_entity_poly.pdbx_strand_id
1 'polypeptide(L)'
;MNFDAVYSFGSYEGTLRELIHLFKYAKVETLAQPLGRMLAEVAPGGEAFDLVLAMPMHWRKRWSRGFNQAELLAERTAGRYGLKLSS
;
A
#
# COMPACT_ATOMS: atom_id res chain seq x y z
N MET A 1 -20.41 -8.27 4.87
CA MET A 1 -19.05 -8.19 4.31
C MET A 1 -18.16 -8.87 5.33
N ASN A 2 -17.73 -10.11 5.08
CA ASN A 2 -16.82 -10.80 5.98
C ASN A 2 -15.40 -10.28 5.76
N PHE A 3 -14.66 -10.22 6.86
CA PHE A 3 -13.28 -9.78 6.89
C PHE A 3 -12.47 -10.91 7.51
N ASP A 4 -11.54 -11.48 6.75
CA ASP A 4 -10.83 -12.70 7.16
C ASP A 4 -9.58 -12.39 7.99
N ALA A 5 -8.76 -11.42 7.57
CA ALA A 5 -7.48 -11.12 8.23
C ALA A 5 -6.92 -9.73 7.90
N VAL A 6 -6.20 -9.13 8.86
CA VAL A 6 -5.31 -7.95 8.65
C VAL A 6 -3.87 -8.43 8.68
N TYR A 7 -3.06 -7.93 7.74
CA TYR A 7 -1.61 -8.07 7.77
C TYR A 7 -0.95 -6.69 7.87
N SER A 8 0.03 -6.55 8.75
CA SER A 8 0.77 -5.31 8.95
C SER A 8 2.25 -5.58 9.14
N PHE A 9 3.11 -4.77 8.51
CA PHE A 9 4.56 -4.86 8.70
C PHE A 9 4.98 -4.54 10.14
N GLY A 10 4.31 -3.61 10.80
CA GLY A 10 4.59 -3.25 12.19
C GLY A 10 3.70 -2.14 12.72
N SER A 11 3.91 -1.80 13.99
CA SER A 11 3.21 -0.72 14.70
C SER A 11 3.49 0.64 14.06
N TYR A 12 2.48 1.52 14.02
CA TYR A 12 2.61 2.86 13.47
C TYR A 12 3.35 3.82 14.42
N GLU A 13 4.65 3.58 14.60
CA GLU A 13 5.52 4.31 15.52
C GLU A 13 6.95 4.42 15.02
N GLY A 14 7.76 5.24 15.71
CA GLY A 14 9.18 5.47 15.41
C GLY A 14 9.45 5.77 13.93
N THR A 15 10.50 5.15 13.41
CA THR A 15 10.96 5.33 12.01
C THR A 15 9.89 4.95 10.99
N LEU A 16 9.09 3.90 11.24
CA LEU A 16 8.04 3.50 10.30
C LEU A 16 6.98 4.60 10.16
N ARG A 17 6.58 5.21 11.28
CA ARG A 17 5.67 6.36 11.27
C ARG A 17 6.24 7.54 10.49
N GLU A 18 7.51 7.87 10.70
CA GLU A 18 8.19 8.98 10.00
C GLU A 18 8.22 8.75 8.48
N LEU A 19 8.62 7.55 8.03
CA LEU A 19 8.64 7.19 6.61
C LEU A 19 7.23 7.27 5.98
N ILE A 20 6.21 6.76 6.67
CA ILE A 20 4.82 6.86 6.19
C ILE A 20 4.35 8.32 6.14
N HIS A 21 4.77 9.18 7.07
CA HIS A 21 4.46 10.61 7.03
C HIS A 21 5.13 11.29 5.83
N LEU A 22 6.42 11.05 5.59
CA LEU A 22 7.14 11.59 4.43
C LEU A 22 6.48 11.17 3.12
N PHE A 23 6.07 9.90 3.02
CA PHE A 23 5.36 9.39 1.85
C PHE A 23 3.99 10.06 1.64
N LYS A 24 3.20 10.23 2.71
CA LYS A 24 1.82 10.78 2.63
C LYS A 24 1.74 12.29 2.49
N TYR A 25 2.67 13.03 3.08
CA TYR A 25 2.55 14.49 3.26
C TYR A 25 3.69 15.27 2.61
N ALA A 26 4.92 14.74 2.62
CA ALA A 26 6.06 15.36 1.96
C ALA A 26 6.24 14.90 0.49
N LYS A 27 5.31 14.09 -0.03
CA LYS A 27 5.28 13.60 -1.43
C LYS A 27 6.56 12.88 -1.85
N VAL A 28 7.22 12.20 -0.91
CA VAL A 28 8.43 11.41 -1.21
C VAL A 28 8.01 10.09 -1.86
N GLU A 29 7.65 10.15 -3.14
CA GLU A 29 7.11 9.02 -3.91
C GLU A 29 8.09 7.85 -4.00
N THR A 30 9.39 8.11 -3.95
CA THR A 30 10.44 7.08 -3.93
C THR A 30 10.31 6.11 -2.75
N LEU A 31 9.59 6.47 -1.69
CA LEU A 31 9.27 5.57 -0.57
C LEU A 31 8.22 4.51 -0.92
N ALA A 32 7.50 4.64 -2.04
CA ALA A 32 6.55 3.62 -2.50
C ALA A 32 7.22 2.26 -2.70
N GLN A 33 8.43 2.23 -3.25
CA GLN A 33 9.14 0.97 -3.49
C GLN A 33 9.51 0.24 -2.19
N PRO A 34 10.24 0.83 -1.23
CA PRO A 34 10.58 0.13 0.01
C PRO A 34 9.34 -0.19 0.87
N LEU A 35 8.39 0.75 1.01
CA LEU A 35 7.17 0.50 1.80
C LEU A 35 6.27 -0.56 1.15
N GLY A 36 6.19 -0.58 -0.19
CA GLY A 36 5.43 -1.60 -0.91
C GLY A 36 6.06 -2.99 -0.80
N ARG A 37 7.40 -3.09 -0.74
CA ARG A 37 8.09 -4.37 -0.47
C ARG A 37 7.78 -4.89 0.93
N MET A 38 7.86 -4.02 1.94
CA MET A 38 7.49 -4.37 3.32
C MET A 38 6.05 -4.89 3.43
N LEU A 39 5.11 -4.29 2.68
CA LEU A 39 3.73 -4.78 2.63
C LEU A 39 3.60 -6.14 1.92
N ALA A 40 4.31 -6.32 0.82
CA ALA A 40 4.31 -7.59 0.10
C ALA A 40 4.92 -8.73 0.91
N GLU A 41 5.90 -8.45 1.78
CA GLU A 41 6.54 -9.43 2.66
C GLU A 41 5.58 -10.01 3.69
N VAL A 42 4.69 -9.18 4.25
CA VAL A 42 3.68 -9.63 5.23
C VAL A 42 2.40 -10.16 4.60
N ALA A 43 2.25 -10.03 3.29
CA ALA A 43 1.08 -10.53 2.58
C ALA A 43 1.09 -12.08 2.58
N PRO A 44 -0.08 -12.72 2.83
CA PRO A 44 -0.17 -14.17 3.01
C PRO A 44 0.39 -14.94 1.81
N GLY A 45 1.11 -16.03 2.10
CA GLY A 45 1.62 -16.94 1.07
C GLY A 45 0.68 -18.14 0.88
N GLY A 46 0.67 -18.71 -0.33
CA GLY A 46 -0.03 -19.97 -0.61
C GLY A 46 -1.53 -19.86 -0.86
N GLU A 47 -2.12 -18.69 -0.63
CA GLU A 47 -3.49 -18.38 -1.03
C GLU A 47 -3.55 -17.86 -2.47
N ALA A 48 -4.63 -18.22 -3.17
CA ALA A 48 -4.95 -17.64 -4.48
C ALA A 48 -5.90 -16.47 -4.28
N PHE A 49 -5.53 -15.31 -4.83
CA PHE A 49 -6.37 -14.11 -4.85
C PHE A 49 -6.83 -13.84 -6.28
N ASP A 50 -8.07 -13.40 -6.45
CA ASP A 50 -8.59 -12.99 -7.76
C ASP A 50 -8.25 -11.53 -8.09
N LEU A 51 -8.07 -10.70 -7.06
CA LEU A 51 -7.97 -9.25 -7.21
C LEU A 51 -7.17 -8.59 -6.08
N VAL A 52 -6.40 -7.56 -6.45
CA VAL A 52 -5.84 -6.58 -5.51
C VAL A 52 -6.48 -5.23 -5.80
N LEU A 53 -7.06 -4.62 -4.76
CA LEU A 53 -7.66 -3.30 -4.82
C LEU A 53 -6.89 -2.31 -3.96
N ALA A 54 -6.59 -1.15 -4.53
CA ALA A 54 -6.12 0.00 -3.77
C ALA A 54 -7.32 0.72 -3.14
N MET A 55 -7.19 1.13 -1.88
CA MET A 55 -8.24 1.93 -1.26
C MET A 55 -8.38 3.28 -1.96
N PRO A 56 -9.60 3.66 -2.40
CA PRO A 56 -9.79 4.88 -3.16
C PRO A 56 -9.53 6.10 -2.28
N MET A 57 -8.80 7.06 -2.84
CA MET A 57 -8.56 8.33 -2.19
C MET A 57 -9.61 9.36 -2.61
N HIS A 58 -10.20 10.08 -1.65
CA HIS A 58 -11.05 11.23 -1.97
C HIS A 58 -10.33 12.21 -2.90
N TRP A 59 -11.02 12.66 -3.96
CA TRP A 59 -10.48 13.48 -5.05
C TRP A 59 -9.72 14.73 -4.58
N ARG A 60 -10.18 15.41 -3.52
CA ARG A 60 -9.48 16.57 -2.91
C ARG A 60 -8.11 16.20 -2.34
N LYS A 61 -8.00 15.03 -1.68
CA LYS A 61 -6.72 14.51 -1.15
C LYS A 61 -5.81 14.04 -2.28
N ARG A 62 -6.37 13.46 -3.34
CA ARG A 62 -5.62 13.10 -4.55
C ARG A 62 -4.99 14.34 -5.20
N TRP A 63 -5.75 15.43 -5.32
CA TRP A 63 -5.26 16.71 -5.83
C TRP A 63 -4.14 17.32 -4.99
N SER A 64 -4.28 17.35 -3.65
CA SER A 64 -3.24 17.92 -2.80
C SER A 64 -1.96 17.08 -2.77
N ARG A 65 -2.08 15.76 -2.93
CA ARG A 65 -0.97 14.80 -2.83
C ARG A 65 -0.30 14.49 -4.17
N GLY A 66 -0.98 14.65 -5.29
CA GLY A 66 -0.47 14.40 -6.64
C GLY A 66 -0.68 12.96 -7.13
N PHE A 67 -0.62 11.97 -6.24
CA PHE A 67 -0.76 10.55 -6.56
C PHE A 67 -1.59 9.80 -5.50
N ASN A 68 -2.08 8.60 -5.84
CA ASN A 68 -2.74 7.71 -4.89
C ASN A 68 -1.71 6.80 -4.20
N GLN A 69 -1.37 7.10 -2.95
CA GLN A 69 -0.41 6.31 -2.17
C GLN A 69 -0.79 4.82 -2.09
N ALA A 70 -2.09 4.52 -2.00
CA ALA A 70 -2.54 3.15 -1.87
C ALA A 70 -2.29 2.36 -3.17
N GLU A 71 -2.43 2.99 -4.34
CA GLU A 71 -2.12 2.36 -5.63
C GLU A 71 -0.64 1.99 -5.72
N LEU A 72 0.26 2.94 -5.42
CA LEU A 72 1.70 2.71 -5.50
C LEU A 72 2.19 1.59 -4.55
N LEU A 73 1.57 1.46 -3.38
CA LEU A 73 1.87 0.38 -2.45
C LEU A 73 1.27 -0.95 -2.94
N ALA A 74 0.04 -0.93 -3.46
CA ALA A 74 -0.66 -2.10 -3.95
C ALA A 74 0.00 -2.70 -5.19
N GLU A 75 0.68 -1.92 -6.04
CA GLU A 75 1.44 -2.43 -7.19
C GLU A 75 2.46 -3.51 -6.81
N ARG A 76 3.16 -3.34 -5.68
CA ARG A 76 4.15 -4.32 -5.21
C ARG A 76 3.48 -5.60 -4.70
N THR A 77 2.33 -5.46 -4.05
CA THR A 77 1.55 -6.60 -3.56
C THR A 77 0.90 -7.36 -4.72
N ALA A 78 0.34 -6.66 -5.70
CA ALA A 78 -0.21 -7.25 -6.91
C ALA A 78 0.87 -8.01 -7.70
N GLY A 79 2.07 -7.44 -7.83
CA GLY A 79 3.22 -8.10 -8.44
C GLY A 79 3.63 -9.40 -7.75
N ARG A 80 3.53 -9.49 -6.41
CA ARG A 80 3.80 -10.72 -5.66
C ARG A 80 2.85 -11.86 -6.04
N TYR A 81 1.59 -11.55 -6.34
CA TYR A 81 0.59 -12.53 -6.72
C TYR A 81 0.45 -12.72 -8.24
N GLY A 82 1.23 -11.99 -9.05
CA GLY A 82 1.08 -12.00 -10.51
C GLY A 82 -0.22 -11.39 -11.01
N LEU A 83 -0.86 -10.54 -10.19
CA LEU A 83 -2.16 -9.91 -10.49
C LEU A 83 -1.97 -8.50 -11.04
N LYS A 84 -2.97 -8.04 -11.79
CA LYS A 84 -3.08 -6.62 -12.15
C LYS A 84 -3.74 -5.86 -11.00
N LEU A 85 -3.25 -4.65 -10.74
CA LEU A 85 -3.92 -3.72 -9.83
C LEU A 85 -5.21 -3.22 -10.49
N SER A 86 -6.33 -3.25 -9.75
CA SER A 86 -7.54 -2.51 -10.11
C SER A 86 -7.63 -1.27 -9.23
N SER A 87 -7.82 -0.13 -9.88
CA SER A 87 -7.88 1.21 -9.27
C SER A 87 -9.20 1.91 -9.52
#